data_AF-W1YJ72-F1
#
_entry.id   AF-W1YJ72-F1
#
_cell.length_a   1.000
_cell.length_b   1.000
_cell.length_c   1.000
_cell.angle_alpha   90.00
_cell.angle_beta   90.00
_cell.angle_gamma   90.00
#
_symmetry.space_group_name_H-M   'P 1'
#
loop_
_entity.id
_entity.type
_entity.pdbx_description
1 polymer ?
#
loop_
_entity_poly.entity_id
_entity_poly.type
_entity_poly.pdbx_seq_one_letter_code
_entity_poly.pdbx_strand_id
1 'polypeptide(L)' 'VPLNKTYAFDDMVRGHVSFESNGVGDFVIVKSDGIPVYNFAVVMDDHMMGITHVIRAEEHLSNTPRQMAIYEA' A
#
# COMPACT_ATOMS: atom_id res chain seq x y z
N VAL A 1 -5.93 -1.55 9.84
CA VAL A 1 -6.74 -1.05 8.67
C VAL A 1 -8.23 -1.13 8.99
N PRO A 2 -9.12 -0.33 8.36
CA PRO A 2 -10.57 -0.43 8.60
C PRO A 2 -11.10 -1.83 8.31
N LEU A 3 -11.99 -2.36 9.16
CA LEU A 3 -12.65 -3.65 8.93
C LEU A 3 -13.72 -3.53 7.83
N ASN A 4 -13.95 -4.62 7.10
CA ASN A 4 -14.98 -4.75 6.06
C ASN A 4 -14.88 -3.69 4.95
N LYS A 5 -13.66 -3.34 4.55
CA LYS A 5 -13.39 -2.44 3.43
C LYS A 5 -12.74 -3.22 2.29
N THR A 6 -13.21 -3.02 1.07
CA THR A 6 -12.54 -3.52 -0.13
C THR A 6 -11.62 -2.44 -0.67
N TYR A 7 -10.32 -2.74 -0.78
CA TYR A 7 -9.37 -1.92 -1.52
C TYR A 7 -9.31 -2.42 -2.96
N ALA A 8 -9.77 -1.62 -3.90
CA ALA A 8 -9.77 -1.95 -5.31
C ALA A 8 -9.05 -0.88 -6.13
N PHE A 9 -8.34 -1.30 -7.16
CA PHE A 9 -7.61 -0.41 -8.06
C PHE A 9 -7.48 -1.05 -9.45
N ASP A 10 -7.25 -0.19 -10.45
CA ASP A 10 -7.01 -0.62 -11.82
C ASP A 10 -5.50 -0.69 -12.07
N ASP A 11 -4.97 -1.91 -12.06
CA ASP A 11 -3.59 -2.18 -12.42
C ASP A 11 -3.42 -2.10 -13.95
N MET A 12 -2.41 -1.39 -14.42
CA MET A 12 -2.19 -1.17 -15.86
C MET A 12 -1.88 -2.45 -16.64
N VAL A 13 -1.50 -3.55 -15.97
CA VAL A 13 -1.16 -4.84 -16.59
C VAL A 13 -2.24 -5.89 -16.33
N ARG A 14 -2.76 -5.99 -15.10
CA ARG A 14 -3.75 -7.01 -14.68
C ARG A 14 -5.21 -6.56 -14.85
N GLY A 15 -5.45 -5.27 -15.07
CA GLY A 15 -6.79 -4.69 -15.02
C GLY A 15 -7.28 -4.56 -13.58
N HIS A 16 -8.56 -4.81 -13.34
CA HIS A 16 -9.18 -4.59 -12.04
C HIS A 16 -8.72 -5.61 -11.00
N VAL A 17 -8.20 -5.12 -9.86
CA VAL A 17 -7.76 -5.95 -8.73
C VAL A 17 -8.42 -5.46 -7.44
N SER A 18 -8.87 -6.38 -6.59
CA SER A 18 -9.52 -6.07 -5.31
C SER A 18 -8.99 -6.93 -4.16
N PHE A 19 -8.88 -6.33 -2.97
CA PHE A 19 -8.45 -6.97 -1.73
C PHE A 19 -9.39 -6.63 -0.57
N GLU A 20 -9.78 -7.65 0.19
CA GLU A 20 -10.55 -7.47 1.43
C GLU A 20 -9.63 -7.05 2.59
N SER A 21 -9.93 -5.93 3.24
CA SER A 21 -9.11 -5.38 4.33
C SER A 21 -9.00 -6.32 5.54
N ASN A 22 -9.99 -7.18 5.72
CA ASN A 22 -10.02 -8.19 6.77
C ASN A 22 -8.84 -9.19 6.68
N GLY A 23 -8.27 -9.40 5.49
CA GLY A 23 -7.09 -10.24 5.29
C GLY A 23 -5.75 -9.52 5.51
N VAL A 24 -5.74 -8.20 5.64
CA VAL A 24 -4.52 -7.39 5.76
C VAL A 24 -4.12 -7.18 7.22
N GLY A 25 -5.10 -6.93 8.09
CA GLY A 25 -4.91 -6.69 9.52
C GLY A 25 -4.11 -5.42 9.84
N ASP A 26 -3.69 -5.30 11.10
CA ASP A 26 -2.78 -4.24 11.52
C ASP A 26 -1.33 -4.61 11.17
N PHE A 27 -0.58 -3.61 10.73
CA PHE A 27 0.80 -3.77 10.33
C PHE A 27 1.66 -2.65 10.93
N VAL A 28 2.92 -2.98 11.20
CA VAL A 28 3.91 -2.02 11.70
C VAL A 28 4.19 -0.99 10.60
N ILE A 29 4.17 0.31 10.94
CA ILE A 29 4.59 1.39 10.03
C ILE A 29 5.99 1.93 10.36
N VAL A 30 6.40 1.87 11.63
CA VAL A 30 7.73 2.27 12.11
C VAL A 30 8.19 1.24 13.15
N LYS A 31 9.42 0.76 13.02
CA LYS A 31 10.04 -0.17 13.98
C LYS A 31 10.39 0.54 15.28
N SER A 32 10.66 -0.22 16.35
CA SER A 32 11.05 0.34 17.66
C SER A 32 12.36 1.13 17.64
N ASP A 33 13.22 0.89 16.64
CA ASP A 33 14.45 1.65 16.38
C ASP A 33 14.21 2.97 15.62
N GLY A 34 12.94 3.33 15.36
CA GLY A 34 12.56 4.56 14.67
C GLY A 34 12.63 4.47 13.14
N ILE A 35 13.06 3.34 12.57
CA ILE A 35 13.19 3.20 11.12
C ILE A 35 11.81 2.84 10.52
N PRO A 36 11.30 3.62 9.55
CA PRO A 36 10.05 3.30 8.87
C PRO A 36 10.18 2.01 8.08
N VAL A 37 9.10 1.22 8.02
CA VAL A 37 9.08 0.02 7.16
C VAL A 37 8.80 0.41 5.72
N TYR A 38 9.15 -0.47 4.80
CA TYR A 38 9.00 -0.28 3.35
C TYR A 38 7.63 0.32 2.94
N ASN A 39 6.52 -0.25 3.43
CA ASN A 39 5.18 0.21 3.03
C ASN A 39 4.87 1.66 3.45
N PHE A 40 5.49 2.13 4.54
CA PHE A 40 5.33 3.51 4.98
C PHE A 40 6.31 4.46 4.29
N ALA A 41 7.59 4.07 4.23
CA ALA A 41 8.63 4.88 3.61
C ALA A 41 8.32 5.19 2.13
N VAL A 42 7.97 4.17 1.35
CA VAL A 42 7.70 4.34 -0.09
C VAL A 42 6.51 5.25 -0.34
N VAL A 43 5.42 5.12 0.42
CA VAL A 43 4.24 5.98 0.25
C VAL A 43 4.57 7.45 0.54
N MET A 44 5.37 7.70 1.58
CA MET A 44 5.81 9.05 1.91
C MET A 44 6.74 9.64 0.86
N ASP A 45 7.73 8.87 0.40
CA ASP A 45 8.68 9.33 -0.61
C ASP A 45 7.97 9.57 -1.95
N ASP A 46 7.11 8.65 -2.40
CA ASP A 46 6.34 8.80 -3.63
C ASP A 46 5.46 10.06 -3.60
N HIS A 47 4.79 10.31 -2.48
CA HIS A 47 3.99 11.53 -2.28
C HIS A 47 4.85 12.79 -2.34
N MET A 48 5.96 12.83 -1.58
CA MET A 48 6.85 13.99 -1.53
C MET A 48 7.56 14.27 -2.85
N MET A 49 7.87 13.23 -3.62
CA MET A 49 8.53 13.34 -4.93
C MET A 49 7.53 13.54 -6.08
N GLY A 50 6.23 13.51 -5.82
CA GLY A 50 5.20 13.70 -6.85
C GLY A 50 5.15 12.56 -7.88
N ILE A 51 5.40 11.33 -7.44
CA ILE A 51 5.33 10.14 -8.31
C ILE A 51 3.89 9.94 -8.77
N THR A 52 3.71 9.74 -10.08
CA THR A 52 2.39 9.60 -10.71
C THR A 52 2.06 8.17 -11.09
N HIS A 53 3.07 7.34 -11.37
CA HIS A 53 2.92 5.96 -11.80
C HIS A 53 3.97 5.10 -11.10
N VAL A 54 3.51 4.06 -10.39
CA VAL A 54 4.37 3.12 -9.68
C VAL A 54 4.48 1.82 -10.50
N ILE A 55 5.62 1.60 -11.13
CA ILE A 55 5.90 0.39 -11.91
C ILE A 55 6.83 -0.51 -11.10
N ARG A 56 6.39 -1.74 -10.82
CA ARG A 56 7.11 -2.71 -9.99
C ARG A 56 6.72 -4.14 -10.35
N ALA A 57 7.50 -5.10 -9.86
CA ALA A 57 7.25 -6.52 -10.11
C ALA A 57 6.08 -7.06 -9.28
N GLU A 58 5.47 -8.17 -9.75
CA GLU A 58 4.19 -8.72 -9.26
C GLU A 58 4.18 -9.08 -7.78
N GLU A 59 5.32 -9.49 -7.23
CA GLU A 59 5.47 -9.83 -5.82
C GLU A 59 5.05 -8.68 -4.90
N HIS A 60 5.12 -7.44 -5.38
CA HIS A 60 4.72 -6.26 -4.63
C HIS A 60 3.21 -5.96 -4.69
N LEU A 61 2.42 -6.66 -5.52
CA LEU A 61 0.98 -6.43 -5.64
C LEU A 61 0.25 -6.58 -4.29
N SER A 62 0.68 -7.54 -3.48
CA SER A 62 0.15 -7.80 -2.13
C SER A 62 0.37 -6.65 -1.14
N ASN A 63 1.30 -5.73 -1.43
CA ASN A 63 1.55 -4.54 -0.61
C ASN A 63 0.59 -3.38 -0.92
N THR A 64 0.00 -3.36 -2.13
CA THR A 64 -0.87 -2.25 -2.58
C THR A 64 -2.01 -1.93 -1.60
N PRO A 65 -2.78 -2.88 -1.02
CA PRO A 65 -3.84 -2.52 -0.07
C PRO A 65 -3.31 -1.84 1.20
N ARG A 66 -2.10 -2.19 1.66
CA ARG A 66 -1.44 -1.52 2.81
C ARG A 66 -1.05 -0.10 2.45
N GLN A 67 -0.48 0.09 1.26
CA GLN A 67 -0.02 1.38 0.78
C GLN A 67 -1.18 2.33 0.48
N MET A 68 -2.27 1.83 -0.11
CA MET A 68 -3.52 2.59 -0.28
C MET A 68 -4.08 3.06 1.06
N ALA A 69 -4.11 2.17 2.07
CA ALA A 69 -4.58 2.54 3.41
C ALA A 69 -3.73 3.66 4.05
N ILE A 70 -2.43 3.76 3.72
CA ILE A 70 -1.56 4.84 4.19
C ILE A 70 -1.84 6.13 3.42
N TYR A 71 -2.05 6.06 2.10
CA TYR A 71 -2.41 7.23 1.28
C TYR A 71 -3.76 7.86 1.66
N GLU A 72 -4.70 7.07 2.17
CA GLU A 72 -6.03 7.55 2.58
C GLU A 72 -6.08 8.21 3.97
N ALA A 73 -5.06 7.99 4.81
CA ALA A 73 -5.02 8.44 6.19
C ALA A 73 -4.68 9.93 6.32
#